data_AF-A0A2E0X7W9-F1
#
_entry.id   AF-A0A2E0X7W9-F1
#
_cell.length_a   1.000
_cell.length_b   1.000
_cell.length_c   1.000
_cell.angle_alpha   90.00
_cell.angle_beta   90.00
_cell.angle_gamma   90.00
#
_symmetry.space_group_name_H-M   'P 1'
#
loop_
_entity.id
_entity.type
_entity.pdbx_description
1 polymer ?
#
loop_
_entity_poly.entity_id
_entity_poly.type
_entity_poly.pdbx_seq_one_letter_code
_entity_poly.pdbx_strand_id
1 'polypeptide(L)'
;MSSLLLRGLPRPASFSAARLAGALVQVSLLATGAAPAAADDPAVAFDFARTVECHELDPAEAPALYPGEKAVECTLRVSVNLLAGNAGQIEELRVEATDPDRRLRVLSFSPQTTLASEFTGPIERTTTNENGHALGLSLGGEIPAPIGNVVAHVAPSANGTLTDREVVTEKECRVPPKQTIIAAGTIDEAHGVFFKVRPSSQTTLEGMHEFTVRLIVPENWRGDALRITCSASGTGKMLWVKQHKTWARTAAETALYLAGDAAARQAAQRYVSR
;
A
#
# COMPACT_ATOMS: atom_id res chain seq x y z
N MET A 1 43.56 -6.12 56.26
CA MET A 1 44.02 -6.84 57.48
C MET A 1 42.80 -7.60 57.98
N SER A 2 42.63 -8.91 57.93
CA SER A 2 43.51 -10.09 57.97
C SER A 2 42.76 -11.22 57.23
N SER A 3 43.36 -11.96 56.28
CA SER A 3 44.16 -13.18 56.50
C SER A 3 43.28 -14.35 57.04
N LEU A 4 43.31 -15.59 56.56
CA LEU A 4 44.16 -16.36 55.63
C LEU A 4 43.46 -17.75 55.49
N LEU A 5 43.60 -18.42 54.34
CA LEU A 5 44.00 -19.85 54.13
C LEU A 5 43.25 -21.01 54.84
N LEU A 6 43.21 -22.27 54.39
CA LEU A 6 43.51 -23.07 53.19
C LEU A 6 43.34 -24.55 53.65
N ARG A 7 43.25 -25.51 52.72
CA ARG A 7 43.39 -26.99 52.85
C ARG A 7 42.07 -27.76 53.05
N GLY A 8 41.79 -28.88 52.37
CA GLY A 8 42.64 -29.71 51.48
C GLY A 8 41.84 -30.76 50.69
N LEU A 9 42.48 -31.22 49.61
CA LEU A 9 42.21 -32.33 48.68
C LEU A 9 42.28 -33.74 49.37
N PRO A 10 42.24 -34.91 48.69
CA PRO A 10 41.27 -35.50 47.72
C PRO A 10 40.95 -37.02 47.94
N ARG A 11 39.89 -37.55 47.27
CA ARG A 11 39.69 -38.91 46.65
C ARG A 11 39.85 -40.22 47.49
N PRO A 12 39.51 -41.43 46.96
CA PRO A 12 38.44 -41.92 46.06
C PRO A 12 37.80 -43.28 46.54
N ALA A 13 36.73 -43.75 45.87
CA ALA A 13 36.45 -45.18 45.57
C ALA A 13 35.07 -45.26 44.88
N SER A 14 34.99 -45.26 43.54
CA SER A 14 34.80 -46.45 42.71
C SER A 14 33.93 -47.56 43.32
N PHE A 15 32.66 -47.62 42.91
CA PHE A 15 32.00 -48.90 42.68
C PHE A 15 31.25 -48.85 41.35
N SER A 16 31.72 -49.67 40.43
CA SER A 16 31.10 -50.02 39.17
C SER A 16 30.03 -51.07 39.44
N ALA A 17 28.81 -50.83 38.96
CA ALA A 17 27.83 -51.89 38.77
C ALA A 17 27.03 -51.56 37.50
N ALA A 18 27.40 -52.23 36.43
CA ALA A 18 26.63 -52.36 35.20
C ALA A 18 25.22 -52.87 35.51
N ARG A 19 24.21 -52.37 34.78
CA ARG A 19 23.25 -53.24 34.08
C ARG A 19 22.22 -52.46 33.27
N LEU A 20 21.95 -53.06 32.11
CA LEU A 20 20.71 -53.08 31.36
C LEU A 20 20.42 -51.91 30.43
N ALA A 21 20.74 -52.19 29.17
CA ALA A 21 20.19 -51.60 27.97
C ALA A 21 18.66 -51.50 28.03
N GLY A 22 18.16 -50.28 27.87
CA GLY A 22 16.82 -49.98 27.43
C GLY A 22 16.94 -48.91 26.35
N ALA A 23 16.88 -49.31 25.08
CA ALA A 23 16.85 -48.39 23.96
C ALA A 23 15.49 -47.68 23.94
N LEU A 24 15.40 -46.54 24.64
CA LEU A 24 14.30 -45.60 24.49
C LEU A 24 14.55 -44.82 23.19
N VAL A 25 13.90 -45.24 22.11
CA VAL A 25 13.76 -44.44 20.90
C VAL A 25 12.89 -43.24 21.25
N GLN A 26 13.53 -42.14 21.68
CA GLN A 26 12.89 -40.84 21.71
C GLN A 26 12.71 -40.38 20.26
N VAL A 27 11.51 -40.59 19.72
CA VAL A 27 11.05 -39.83 18.56
C VAL A 27 10.92 -38.37 19.02
N SER A 28 12.01 -37.63 18.85
CA SER A 28 11.99 -36.17 18.99
C SER A 28 11.19 -35.64 17.81
N LEU A 29 9.89 -35.44 18.03
CA LEU A 29 9.06 -34.66 17.12
C LEU A 29 9.67 -33.25 17.12
N LEU A 30 10.54 -32.98 16.14
CA LEU A 30 10.94 -31.62 15.78
C LEU A 30 9.67 -30.94 15.30
N ALA A 31 8.93 -30.36 16.24
CA ALA A 31 8.00 -29.30 15.94
C ALA A 31 8.86 -28.15 15.40
N THR A 32 9.13 -28.17 14.10
CA THR A 32 9.44 -26.98 13.32
C THR A 32 8.22 -26.08 13.45
N GLY A 33 8.12 -25.38 14.57
CA GLY A 33 7.26 -24.22 14.69
C GLY A 33 7.74 -23.27 13.63
N ALA A 34 7.00 -23.18 12.53
CA ALA A 34 7.10 -22.05 11.64
C ALA A 34 6.82 -20.83 12.53
N ALA A 35 7.88 -20.12 12.91
CA ALA A 35 7.73 -18.81 13.52
C ALA A 35 6.80 -18.02 12.57
N PRO A 36 5.73 -17.39 13.08
CA PRO A 36 4.93 -16.54 12.22
C PRO A 36 5.89 -15.53 11.61
N ALA A 37 6.00 -15.54 10.28
CA ALA A 37 6.83 -14.58 9.57
C ALA A 37 6.37 -13.19 10.00
N ALA A 38 7.16 -12.53 10.85
CA ALA A 38 7.00 -11.12 11.10
C ALA A 38 7.26 -10.46 9.74
N ALA A 39 6.22 -9.88 9.15
CA ALA A 39 6.41 -9.09 7.95
C ALA A 39 7.36 -7.95 8.33
N ASP A 40 8.51 -7.87 7.67
CA ASP A 40 9.48 -6.82 7.90
C ASP A 40 8.85 -5.45 7.62
N ASP A 41 8.94 -4.56 8.61
CA ASP A 41 8.44 -3.19 8.52
C ASP A 41 9.06 -2.48 7.29
N PRO A 42 8.26 -1.82 6.44
CA PRO A 42 8.77 -1.18 5.24
C PRO A 42 9.70 -0.01 5.57
N ALA A 43 10.87 0.00 4.93
CA ALA A 43 11.82 1.11 4.96
C ALA A 43 11.73 1.87 3.63
N VAL A 44 11.27 3.12 3.66
CA VAL A 44 11.05 3.94 2.47
C VAL A 44 11.95 5.17 2.49
N ALA A 45 12.57 5.47 1.36
CA ALA A 45 13.29 6.72 1.14
C ALA A 45 12.61 7.56 0.05
N PHE A 46 12.69 8.88 0.22
CA PHE A 46 12.22 9.86 -0.74
C PHE A 46 13.39 10.66 -1.28
N ASP A 47 13.38 10.89 -2.58
CA ASP A 47 14.34 11.78 -3.26
C ASP A 47 13.60 12.75 -4.17
N PHE A 48 13.98 14.02 -4.14
CA PHE A 48 13.40 15.07 -4.96
C PHE A 48 14.36 16.25 -5.12
N ALA A 49 14.21 16.98 -6.22
CA ALA A 49 15.08 18.11 -6.52
C ALA A 49 14.93 19.24 -5.49
N ARG A 50 16.07 19.79 -5.06
CA ARG A 50 16.12 20.97 -4.17
C ARG A 50 16.00 22.29 -4.92
N THR A 51 16.08 22.27 -6.25
CA THR A 51 15.79 23.43 -7.10
C THR A 51 14.86 23.02 -8.23
N VAL A 52 13.85 23.84 -8.51
CA VAL A 52 12.88 23.59 -9.58
C VAL A 52 12.78 24.82 -10.47
N GLU A 53 12.85 24.59 -11.78
CA GLU A 53 12.62 25.60 -12.80
C GLU A 53 11.12 25.81 -12.98
N CYS A 54 10.71 27.07 -13.06
CA CYS A 54 9.34 27.47 -13.33
C CYS A 54 9.23 28.11 -14.70
N HIS A 55 8.21 27.76 -15.46
CA HIS A 55 7.91 28.38 -16.75
C HIS A 55 6.73 29.33 -16.62
N GLU A 56 6.83 30.51 -17.20
CA GLU A 56 5.69 31.42 -17.32
C GLU A 56 4.66 30.82 -18.26
N LEU A 57 3.40 30.83 -17.84
CA LEU A 57 2.29 30.33 -18.65
C LEU A 57 1.81 31.42 -19.62
N ASP A 58 1.40 31.00 -20.80
CA ASP A 58 0.74 31.90 -21.75
C ASP A 58 -0.53 32.48 -21.10
N PRO A 59 -0.77 33.81 -21.17
CA PRO A 59 -2.01 34.42 -20.70
C PRO A 59 -3.30 33.75 -21.21
N ALA A 60 -3.28 33.13 -22.40
CA ALA A 60 -4.42 32.36 -22.92
C ALA A 60 -4.73 31.10 -22.09
N GLU A 61 -3.72 30.53 -21.42
CA GLU A 61 -3.85 29.37 -20.53
C GLU A 61 -4.18 29.75 -19.08
N ALA A 62 -4.14 31.04 -18.75
CA ALA A 62 -4.42 31.57 -17.42
C ALA A 62 -5.51 32.66 -17.42
N PRO A 63 -6.76 32.33 -17.84
CA PRO A 63 -7.84 33.31 -17.82
C PRO A 63 -8.19 33.69 -16.37
N ALA A 64 -8.21 35.00 -16.09
CA ALA A 64 -8.60 35.64 -14.82
C ALA A 64 -7.49 35.93 -13.77
N LEU A 65 -6.28 36.25 -14.21
CA LEU A 65 -5.27 36.88 -13.32
C LEU A 65 -5.58 38.37 -13.09
N TYR A 66 -5.26 38.88 -11.90
CA TYR A 66 -5.35 40.32 -11.64
C TYR A 66 -4.21 41.08 -12.35
N PRO A 67 -4.38 42.37 -12.67
CA PRO A 67 -3.28 43.20 -13.15
C PRO A 67 -2.08 43.17 -12.19
N GLY A 68 -0.88 42.96 -12.71
CA GLY A 68 0.36 42.82 -11.92
C GLY A 68 0.62 41.41 -11.38
N GLU A 69 -0.18 40.42 -11.76
CA GLU A 69 0.06 38.99 -11.51
C GLU A 69 0.41 38.26 -12.81
N LYS A 70 1.14 37.17 -12.68
CA LYS A 70 1.36 36.18 -13.73
C LYS A 70 1.22 34.77 -13.18
N ALA A 71 1.01 33.79 -14.06
CA ALA A 71 0.99 32.40 -13.69
C ALA A 71 2.30 31.73 -14.10
N VAL A 72 2.83 30.89 -13.21
CA VAL A 72 4.01 30.06 -13.48
C VAL A 72 3.69 28.60 -13.21
N GLU A 73 4.29 27.71 -13.98
CA GLU A 73 4.18 26.26 -13.83
C GLU A 73 5.51 25.67 -13.37
N CYS A 74 5.46 24.75 -12.41
CA CYS A 74 6.60 23.97 -11.98
C CYS A 74 6.24 22.49 -11.86
N THR A 75 7.22 21.61 -12.12
CA THR A 75 7.05 20.16 -12.01
C THR A 75 7.93 19.60 -10.91
N LEU A 76 7.29 19.00 -9.91
CA LEU A 76 7.92 18.31 -8.80
C LEU A 76 8.07 16.83 -9.17
N ARG A 77 9.32 16.36 -9.23
CA ARG A 77 9.64 14.95 -9.41
C ARG A 77 10.02 14.35 -8.06
N VAL A 78 9.19 13.43 -7.57
CA VAL A 78 9.42 12.73 -6.30
C VAL A 78 9.66 11.26 -6.59
N SER A 79 10.87 10.81 -6.32
CA SER A 79 11.26 9.40 -6.36
C SER A 79 10.98 8.76 -5.01
N VAL A 80 10.30 7.62 -5.04
CA VAL A 80 10.04 6.76 -3.88
C VAL A 80 10.83 5.47 -4.06
N ASN A 81 11.64 5.13 -3.07
CA ASN A 81 12.50 3.94 -3.09
C ASN A 81 12.19 3.06 -1.87
N LEU A 82 11.79 1.80 -2.11
CA LEU A 82 11.58 0.83 -1.05
C LEU A 82 12.90 0.11 -0.76
N LEU A 83 13.51 0.45 0.37
CA LEU A 83 14.81 -0.08 0.77
C LEU A 83 14.73 -1.49 1.35
N ALA A 84 13.66 -1.79 2.08
CA ALA A 84 13.41 -3.08 2.72
C ALA A 84 11.94 -3.23 3.12
N GLY A 85 11.55 -4.45 3.51
CA GLY A 85 10.24 -4.75 4.07
C GLY A 85 9.13 -4.93 3.04
N ASN A 86 7.88 -5.07 3.52
CA ASN A 86 6.74 -5.38 2.66
C ASN A 86 6.01 -4.12 2.17
N ALA A 87 6.09 -3.86 0.86
CA ALA A 87 5.38 -2.75 0.20
C ALA A 87 3.88 -2.73 0.46
N GLY A 88 3.25 -3.90 0.64
CA GLY A 88 1.80 -4.02 0.89
C GLY A 88 1.35 -3.49 2.25
N GLN A 89 2.28 -3.12 3.15
CA GLN A 89 1.97 -2.41 4.39
C GLN A 89 1.90 -0.89 4.20
N ILE A 90 2.27 -0.38 3.02
CA ILE A 90 2.16 1.03 2.64
C ILE A 90 0.84 1.20 1.90
N GLU A 91 -0.03 2.04 2.43
CA GLU A 91 -1.39 2.25 1.90
C GLU A 91 -1.54 3.62 1.23
N GLU A 92 -0.74 4.61 1.62
CA GLU A 92 -0.82 5.98 1.11
C GLU A 92 0.57 6.61 1.03
N LEU A 93 0.89 7.16 -0.13
CA LEU A 93 1.93 8.17 -0.32
C LEU A 93 1.27 9.54 -0.29
N ARG A 94 1.77 10.45 0.53
CA ARG A 94 1.32 11.84 0.57
C ARG A 94 2.48 12.77 0.24
N VAL A 95 2.28 13.61 -0.77
CA VAL A 95 3.20 14.67 -1.18
C VAL A 95 2.50 16.00 -0.97
N GLU A 96 3.15 16.93 -0.28
CA GLU A 96 2.67 18.29 -0.06
C GLU A 96 3.69 19.28 -0.58
N ALA A 97 3.22 20.29 -1.31
CA ALA A 97 4.01 21.47 -1.66
C ALA A 97 3.31 22.68 -1.07
N THR A 98 3.96 23.32 -0.10
CA THR A 98 3.39 24.42 0.69
C THR A 98 4.30 25.63 0.62
N ASP A 99 3.71 26.82 0.54
CA ASP A 99 4.43 28.08 0.74
C ASP A 99 4.27 28.51 2.21
N PRO A 100 5.34 28.41 3.03
CA PRO A 100 5.27 28.81 4.43
C PRO A 100 4.92 30.28 4.65
N ASP A 101 5.27 31.14 3.69
CA ASP A 101 5.12 32.59 3.79
C ASP A 101 3.80 33.10 3.16
N ARG A 102 3.00 32.20 2.55
CA ARG A 102 1.71 32.51 1.92
C ARG A 102 1.76 33.67 0.90
N ARG A 103 2.83 33.74 0.12
CA ARG A 103 3.03 34.66 -1.01
C ARG A 103 2.54 34.09 -2.35
N LEU A 104 2.54 32.77 -2.50
CA LEU A 104 2.25 32.05 -3.73
C LEU A 104 0.88 31.37 -3.62
N ARG A 105 -0.01 31.64 -4.58
CA ARG A 105 -1.34 31.03 -4.59
C ARG A 105 -1.42 29.96 -5.66
N VAL A 106 -1.91 28.78 -5.31
CA VAL A 106 -2.15 27.67 -6.25
C VAL A 106 -3.29 28.04 -7.19
N LEU A 107 -2.97 28.11 -8.49
CA LEU A 107 -3.94 28.27 -9.58
C LEU A 107 -4.57 26.93 -9.94
N SER A 108 -3.74 25.92 -10.18
CA SER A 108 -4.16 24.57 -10.53
C SER A 108 -3.02 23.58 -10.34
N PHE A 109 -3.31 22.29 -10.46
CA PHE A 109 -2.34 21.22 -10.23
C PHE A 109 -2.69 19.99 -11.06
N SER A 110 -1.71 19.11 -11.24
CA SER A 110 -1.85 17.82 -11.90
C SER A 110 -0.93 16.80 -11.21
N PRO A 111 -1.32 15.53 -11.06
CA PRO A 111 -2.60 14.93 -11.45
C PRO A 111 -3.80 15.44 -10.64
N GLN A 112 -4.98 15.42 -11.27
CA GLN A 112 -6.26 15.64 -10.61
C GLN A 112 -6.74 14.37 -9.91
N THR A 113 -7.75 14.50 -9.05
CA THR A 113 -8.34 13.35 -8.35
C THR A 113 -8.86 12.31 -9.35
N THR A 114 -8.37 11.07 -9.26
CA THR A 114 -8.76 9.95 -10.13
C THR A 114 -9.33 8.78 -9.34
N LEU A 115 -10.41 8.20 -9.87
CA LEU A 115 -11.03 6.98 -9.36
C LEU A 115 -10.75 5.85 -10.35
N ALA A 116 -10.30 4.69 -9.86
CA ALA A 116 -10.15 3.50 -10.68
C ALA A 116 -10.88 2.31 -10.08
N SER A 117 -11.31 1.41 -10.93
CA SER A 117 -11.81 0.10 -10.53
C SER A 117 -10.72 -0.93 -10.77
N GLU A 118 -10.53 -1.85 -9.83
CA GLU A 118 -9.66 -3.02 -9.98
C GLU A 118 -10.25 -4.08 -10.96
N PHE A 119 -11.54 -3.94 -11.31
CA PHE A 119 -12.24 -4.82 -12.24
C PHE A 119 -12.48 -4.12 -13.59
N THR A 120 -12.10 -4.78 -14.68
CA THR A 120 -12.21 -4.27 -16.06
C THR A 120 -13.59 -4.55 -16.70
N GLY A 121 -14.45 -5.35 -16.06
CA GLY A 121 -15.79 -5.70 -16.55
C GLY A 121 -16.85 -5.75 -15.43
N PRO A 122 -18.15 -5.84 -15.78
CA PRO A 122 -19.21 -6.03 -14.79
C PRO A 122 -18.94 -7.30 -13.97
N ILE A 123 -19.08 -7.20 -12.65
CA ILE A 123 -18.92 -8.36 -11.76
C ILE A 123 -20.18 -9.21 -11.95
N GLU A 124 -20.04 -10.35 -12.61
CA GLU A 124 -21.10 -11.35 -12.72
C GLU A 124 -21.10 -12.20 -11.44
N ARG A 125 -22.10 -12.00 -10.57
CA ARG A 125 -22.28 -12.84 -9.38
C ARG A 125 -23.29 -13.95 -9.70
N THR A 126 -22.81 -15.16 -9.95
CA THR A 126 -23.68 -16.34 -10.05
C THR A 126 -23.97 -16.85 -8.63
N THR A 127 -25.14 -16.51 -8.07
CA THR A 127 -25.61 -17.13 -6.82
C THR A 127 -26.45 -18.35 -7.19
N THR A 128 -25.90 -19.55 -6.99
CA THR A 128 -26.68 -20.80 -7.10
C THR A 128 -27.30 -21.10 -5.74
N ASN A 129 -28.62 -20.93 -5.62
CA ASN A 129 -29.37 -21.34 -4.44
C ASN A 129 -30.00 -22.71 -4.70
N GLU A 130 -29.45 -23.78 -4.10
CA GLU A 130 -30.05 -25.11 -4.12
C GLU A 130 -30.85 -25.32 -2.84
N ASN A 131 -32.18 -25.17 -2.92
CA ASN A 131 -33.08 -25.63 -1.87
C ASN A 131 -33.27 -27.15 -1.98
N GLY A 132 -32.35 -27.92 -1.40
CA GLY A 132 -32.54 -29.34 -1.15
C GLY A 132 -33.30 -29.56 0.15
N HIS A 133 -34.58 -29.93 0.09
CA HIS A 133 -35.26 -30.54 1.23
C HIS A 133 -34.75 -31.98 1.40
N ALA A 134 -33.69 -32.16 2.19
CA ALA A 134 -33.33 -33.46 2.71
C ALA A 134 -34.33 -33.84 3.82
N LEU A 135 -35.45 -34.44 3.43
CA LEU A 135 -36.30 -35.16 4.36
C LEU A 135 -35.58 -36.46 4.75
N GLY A 136 -34.99 -36.45 5.95
CA GLY A 136 -34.56 -37.67 6.61
C GLY A 136 -35.76 -38.57 6.88
N LEU A 137 -35.70 -39.82 6.42
CA LEU A 137 -36.55 -40.90 6.89
C LEU A 137 -35.67 -42.13 7.21
N SER A 138 -35.95 -42.68 8.38
CA SER A 138 -35.13 -43.59 9.18
C SER A 138 -35.33 -45.08 8.86
N LEU A 139 -34.29 -45.86 9.19
CA LEU A 139 -34.30 -47.25 9.71
C LEU A 139 -35.15 -48.34 9.01
N GLY A 140 -34.47 -49.39 8.55
CA GLY A 140 -34.95 -50.77 8.66
C GLY A 140 -34.72 -51.68 7.44
N GLY A 141 -33.73 -52.59 7.52
CA GLY A 141 -33.74 -53.84 6.75
C GLY A 141 -32.47 -54.18 5.94
N GLU A 142 -31.78 -55.25 6.36
CA GLU A 142 -30.85 -56.07 5.55
C GLU A 142 -31.62 -56.68 4.34
N ILE A 143 -31.08 -57.10 3.19
CA ILE A 143 -30.08 -58.16 2.88
C ILE A 143 -29.54 -57.99 1.40
N PRO A 144 -28.79 -58.90 0.71
CA PRO A 144 -27.42 -58.68 0.22
C PRO A 144 -27.15 -58.83 -1.31
N ALA A 145 -26.15 -58.10 -1.84
CA ALA A 145 -25.21 -58.43 -2.96
C ALA A 145 -25.75 -58.97 -4.34
N PRO A 146 -24.90 -59.30 -5.35
CA PRO A 146 -23.94 -58.48 -6.12
C PRO A 146 -24.07 -58.71 -7.65
N ILE A 147 -24.12 -57.69 -8.54
CA ILE A 147 -23.86 -57.93 -9.98
C ILE A 147 -23.50 -56.67 -10.80
N GLY A 148 -22.33 -56.71 -11.46
CA GLY A 148 -22.24 -56.34 -12.88
C GLY A 148 -21.63 -54.99 -13.26
N ASN A 149 -20.43 -55.03 -13.84
CA ASN A 149 -19.87 -53.99 -14.69
C ASN A 149 -20.84 -53.63 -15.83
N VAL A 150 -21.49 -52.46 -15.79
CA VAL A 150 -22.06 -51.84 -16.99
C VAL A 150 -21.88 -50.33 -16.91
N VAL A 151 -20.96 -49.82 -17.73
CA VAL A 151 -20.95 -48.42 -18.16
C VAL A 151 -22.02 -48.32 -19.25
N ALA A 152 -23.10 -47.58 -19.01
CA ALA A 152 -24.07 -47.21 -20.03
C ALA A 152 -24.27 -45.69 -20.04
N HIS A 153 -23.81 -45.07 -21.12
CA HIS A 153 -24.06 -43.68 -21.48
C HIS A 153 -25.39 -43.56 -22.24
N VAL A 154 -26.16 -42.50 -21.92
CA VAL A 154 -27.29 -41.86 -22.65
C VAL A 154 -28.54 -42.74 -22.88
N ALA A 155 -29.80 -42.29 -22.85
CA ALA A 155 -30.48 -40.98 -22.93
C ALA A 155 -31.93 -41.14 -22.35
N PRO A 156 -32.81 -40.12 -22.38
CA PRO A 156 -33.80 -39.83 -21.33
C PRO A 156 -35.03 -40.75 -21.34
N SER A 157 -35.40 -41.26 -20.17
CA SER A 157 -36.74 -41.80 -19.92
C SER A 157 -37.57 -40.76 -19.18
N ALA A 158 -38.52 -40.16 -19.90
CA ALA A 158 -39.56 -39.32 -19.34
C ALA A 158 -40.48 -40.17 -18.45
N ASN A 159 -40.21 -40.18 -17.14
CA ASN A 159 -41.22 -40.51 -16.15
C ASN A 159 -41.71 -39.19 -15.56
N GLY A 160 -42.97 -38.89 -15.87
CA GLY A 160 -43.68 -37.71 -15.37
C GLY A 160 -43.69 -37.70 -13.85
N THR A 161 -42.94 -36.77 -13.28
CA THR A 161 -43.19 -36.21 -11.96
C THR A 161 -43.01 -34.72 -12.15
N LEU A 162 -44.11 -33.97 -12.01
CA LEU A 162 -44.10 -32.50 -12.04
C LEU A 162 -43.41 -32.01 -10.77
N THR A 163 -42.08 -32.09 -10.74
CA THR A 163 -41.26 -31.27 -9.86
C THR A 163 -41.01 -29.98 -10.59
N ASP A 164 -41.73 -28.94 -10.18
CA ASP A 164 -41.51 -27.57 -10.63
C ASP A 164 -40.12 -27.15 -10.18
N ARG A 165 -39.13 -27.27 -11.08
CA ARG A 165 -37.75 -26.86 -10.82
C ARG A 165 -37.60 -25.46 -11.40
N GLU A 166 -37.98 -24.47 -10.62
CA GLU A 166 -37.73 -23.07 -10.96
C GLU A 166 -36.25 -22.75 -10.72
N VAL A 167 -35.46 -22.75 -11.79
CA VAL A 167 -34.08 -22.26 -11.76
C VAL A 167 -34.11 -20.76 -12.05
N VAL A 168 -34.27 -19.95 -11.01
CA VAL A 168 -34.15 -18.50 -11.13
C VAL A 168 -32.66 -18.15 -11.21
N THR A 169 -32.17 -17.90 -12.42
CA THR A 169 -30.82 -17.35 -12.65
C THR A 169 -30.90 -15.84 -12.57
N GLU A 170 -30.70 -15.28 -11.38
CA GLU A 170 -30.60 -13.82 -11.22
C GLU A 170 -29.17 -13.37 -11.56
N LYS A 171 -29.01 -12.84 -12.79
CA LYS A 171 -27.75 -12.24 -13.25
C LYS A 171 -27.69 -10.79 -12.79
N GLU A 172 -27.17 -10.56 -11.59
CA GLU A 172 -26.91 -9.21 -11.10
C GLU A 172 -25.57 -8.70 -11.67
N CYS A 173 -25.63 -7.78 -12.63
CA CYS A 173 -24.48 -7.05 -13.11
C CYS A 173 -24.16 -5.91 -12.13
N ARG A 174 -23.24 -6.15 -11.19
CA ARG A 174 -22.81 -5.10 -10.26
C ARG A 174 -21.71 -4.26 -10.89
N VAL A 175 -21.87 -2.93 -10.87
CA VAL A 175 -20.79 -2.00 -11.22
C VAL A 175 -19.66 -2.18 -10.20
N PRO A 176 -18.42 -2.43 -10.64
CA PRO A 176 -17.31 -2.62 -9.74
C PRO A 176 -17.09 -1.43 -8.80
N PRO A 177 -16.70 -1.67 -7.54
CA PRO A 177 -16.34 -0.59 -6.62
C PRO A 177 -15.14 0.19 -7.19
N LYS A 178 -15.30 1.51 -7.38
CA LYS A 178 -14.21 2.40 -7.75
C LYS A 178 -13.50 2.87 -6.47
N GLN A 179 -12.19 2.71 -6.42
CA GLN A 179 -11.32 3.21 -5.35
C GLN A 179 -10.57 4.45 -5.85
N THR A 180 -10.34 5.42 -4.97
CA THR A 180 -9.53 6.60 -5.29
C THR A 180 -8.05 6.20 -5.36
N ILE A 181 -7.44 6.28 -6.54
CA ILE A 181 -5.99 6.04 -6.71
C ILE A 181 -5.23 7.32 -6.37
N ILE A 182 -5.70 8.47 -6.86
CA ILE A 182 -5.11 9.76 -6.55
C ILE A 182 -6.18 10.67 -6.00
N ALA A 183 -5.94 11.27 -4.84
CA ALA A 183 -6.70 12.41 -4.36
C ALA A 183 -5.77 13.62 -4.30
N ALA A 184 -6.20 14.73 -4.89
CA ALA A 184 -5.42 15.96 -4.89
C ALA A 184 -6.31 17.15 -4.53
N GLY A 185 -5.73 18.16 -3.88
CA GLY A 185 -6.46 19.33 -3.43
C GLY A 185 -5.55 20.41 -2.89
N THR A 186 -6.12 21.59 -2.65
CA THR A 186 -5.41 22.69 -2.01
C THR A 186 -5.49 22.61 -0.49
N ILE A 187 -4.49 23.19 0.17
CA ILE A 187 -4.40 23.41 1.62
C ILE A 187 -3.97 24.87 1.86
N ASP A 188 -4.02 25.30 3.12
CA ASP A 188 -3.57 26.63 3.55
C ASP A 188 -4.19 27.79 2.74
N GLU A 189 -5.51 27.75 2.55
CA GLU A 189 -6.25 28.79 1.79
C GLU A 189 -5.73 28.93 0.35
N ALA A 190 -5.36 27.82 -0.27
CA ALA A 190 -4.74 27.74 -1.59
C ALA A 190 -3.27 28.23 -1.66
N HIS A 191 -2.55 28.26 -0.53
CA HIS A 191 -1.09 28.48 -0.51
C HIS A 191 -0.29 27.16 -0.43
N GLY A 192 -0.98 26.03 -0.57
CA GLY A 192 -0.35 24.74 -0.76
C GLY A 192 -1.24 23.77 -1.51
N VAL A 193 -0.62 22.69 -1.97
CA VAL A 193 -1.28 21.57 -2.64
C VAL A 193 -0.82 20.27 -2.00
N PHE A 194 -1.72 19.30 -1.93
CA PHE A 194 -1.39 17.94 -1.55
C PHE A 194 -1.81 16.96 -2.64
N PHE A 195 -1.06 15.86 -2.73
CA PHE A 195 -1.35 14.69 -3.53
C PHE A 195 -1.27 13.46 -2.64
N LYS A 196 -2.33 12.68 -2.63
CA LYS A 196 -2.40 11.36 -1.98
C LYS A 196 -2.48 10.31 -3.06
N VAL A 197 -1.45 9.50 -3.15
CA VAL A 197 -1.37 8.38 -4.09
C VAL A 197 -1.56 7.09 -3.31
N ARG A 198 -2.45 6.23 -3.77
CA ARG A 198 -2.69 4.90 -3.23
C ARG A 198 -2.26 3.84 -4.23
N PRO A 199 -1.71 2.71 -3.77
CA PRO A 199 -1.38 1.61 -4.66
C PRO A 199 -2.67 1.04 -5.27
N SER A 200 -2.56 0.54 -6.49
CA SER A 200 -3.62 -0.22 -7.15
C SER A 200 -3.02 -1.40 -7.90
N SER A 201 -3.85 -2.30 -8.43
CA SER A 201 -3.37 -3.39 -9.30
C SER A 201 -2.65 -2.90 -10.56
N GLN A 202 -2.84 -1.63 -10.95
CA GLN A 202 -2.27 -1.03 -12.15
C GLN A 202 -1.16 -0.01 -11.83
N THR A 203 -0.96 0.37 -10.56
CA THR A 203 -0.04 1.45 -10.16
C THR A 203 0.71 1.09 -8.89
N THR A 204 2.04 1.16 -8.95
CA THR A 204 2.92 1.01 -7.78
C THR A 204 3.16 2.37 -7.09
N LEU A 205 3.44 2.34 -5.79
CA LEU A 205 3.91 3.51 -5.04
C LEU A 205 5.41 3.76 -5.25
N GLU A 206 6.16 2.74 -5.62
CA GLU A 206 7.61 2.83 -5.88
C GLU A 206 7.88 3.42 -7.26
N GLY A 207 8.98 4.18 -7.39
CA GLY A 207 9.37 4.84 -8.62
C GLY A 207 9.19 6.36 -8.56
N MET A 208 9.26 7.00 -9.73
CA MET A 208 9.18 8.46 -9.86
C MET A 208 7.74 8.89 -10.13
N HIS A 209 7.26 9.83 -9.33
CA HIS A 209 5.96 10.47 -9.48
C HIS A 209 6.16 11.94 -9.87
N GLU A 210 5.47 12.37 -10.92
CA GLU A 210 5.49 13.76 -11.39
C GLU A 210 4.23 14.48 -10.93
N PHE A 211 4.42 15.63 -10.28
CA PHE A 211 3.35 16.50 -9.83
C PHE A 211 3.58 17.91 -10.38
N THR A 212 2.66 18.39 -11.21
CA THR A 212 2.72 19.75 -11.75
C THR A 212 1.89 20.68 -10.89
N VAL A 213 2.44 21.83 -10.54
CA VAL A 213 1.76 22.88 -9.79
C VAL A 213 1.84 24.18 -10.56
N ARG A 214 0.70 24.83 -10.74
CA ARG A 214 0.59 26.16 -11.34
C ARG A 214 0.31 27.16 -10.24
N LEU A 215 1.09 28.22 -10.18
CA LEU A 215 1.08 29.22 -9.12
C LEU A 215 0.82 30.60 -9.71
N ILE A 216 0.04 31.42 -9.00
CA ILE A 216 -0.10 32.85 -9.23
C ILE A 216 1.01 33.55 -8.43
N VAL A 217 1.76 34.40 -9.12
CA VAL A 217 2.91 35.13 -8.57
C VAL A 217 2.89 36.59 -9.06
N PRO A 218 3.60 37.52 -8.40
CA PRO A 218 3.77 38.88 -8.90
C PRO A 218 4.38 38.92 -10.31
N GLU A 219 4.03 39.90 -11.12
CA GLU A 219 4.54 40.06 -12.50
C GLU A 219 6.08 40.10 -12.56
N ASN A 220 6.71 40.77 -11.60
CA ASN A 220 8.16 40.86 -11.46
C ASN A 220 8.80 39.68 -10.71
N TRP A 221 8.05 38.60 -10.46
CA TRP A 221 8.54 37.42 -9.77
C TRP A 221 9.65 36.74 -10.56
N ARG A 222 10.71 36.33 -9.84
CA ARG A 222 11.90 35.67 -10.41
C ARG A 222 12.22 34.33 -9.74
N GLY A 223 11.69 34.09 -8.54
CA GLY A 223 11.98 32.91 -7.73
C GLY A 223 11.41 33.05 -6.33
N ASP A 224 11.23 31.92 -5.65
CA ASP A 224 10.77 31.82 -4.25
C ASP A 224 11.16 30.42 -3.70
N ALA A 225 10.61 29.96 -2.59
CA ALA A 225 10.81 28.62 -2.08
C ALA A 225 9.47 27.96 -1.68
N LEU A 226 9.38 26.65 -1.89
CA LEU A 226 8.32 25.81 -1.35
C LEU A 226 8.90 24.83 -0.35
N ARG A 227 8.13 24.49 0.67
CA ARG A 227 8.39 23.33 1.51
C ARG A 227 7.71 22.11 0.91
N ILE A 228 8.53 21.15 0.51
CA ILE A 228 8.06 19.84 0.03
C ILE A 228 8.08 18.86 1.19
N THR A 229 6.94 18.23 1.47
CA THR A 229 6.81 17.17 2.48
C THR A 229 6.31 15.90 1.81
N CYS A 230 7.10 14.82 1.89
CA CYS A 230 6.72 13.49 1.44
C CYS A 230 6.54 12.58 2.66
N SER A 231 5.50 11.76 2.66
CA SER A 231 5.29 10.74 3.70
C SER A 231 4.65 9.49 3.14
N ALA A 232 5.10 8.33 3.63
CA ALA A 232 4.48 7.04 3.38
C ALA A 232 3.80 6.56 4.66
N SER A 233 2.53 6.19 4.58
CA SER A 233 1.75 5.68 5.71
C SER A 233 0.97 4.42 5.34
N GLY A 234 0.59 3.65 6.35
CA GLY A 234 -0.22 2.45 6.20
C GLY A 234 -0.46 1.79 7.54
N THR A 235 -0.54 0.46 7.58
CA THR A 235 -0.89 -0.27 8.79
C THR A 235 0.27 -1.10 9.35
N GLY A 236 0.65 -0.82 10.59
CA GLY A 236 1.54 -1.65 11.40
C GLY A 236 0.75 -2.61 12.28
N LYS A 237 1.35 -3.75 12.64
CA LYS A 237 0.79 -4.65 13.66
C LYS A 237 1.48 -4.38 15.00
N MET A 238 0.72 -4.01 16.02
CA MET A 238 1.19 -3.97 17.40
C MET A 238 0.28 -4.86 18.25
N LEU A 239 0.82 -5.96 18.77
CA LEU A 239 0.12 -6.91 19.64
C LEU A 239 -1.31 -7.24 19.18
N TRP A 240 -1.42 -7.94 18.03
CA TRP A 240 -2.70 -8.34 17.41
C TRP A 240 -3.61 -7.21 16.90
N VAL A 241 -3.30 -5.95 17.19
CA VAL A 241 -4.07 -4.78 16.75
C VAL A 241 -3.38 -4.14 15.54
N LYS A 242 -4.17 -3.84 14.49
CA LYS A 242 -3.72 -3.01 13.37
C LYS A 242 -3.77 -1.55 13.79
N GLN A 243 -2.67 -0.82 13.63
CA GLN A 243 -2.59 0.61 13.89
C GLN A 243 -2.09 1.35 12.66
N HIS A 244 -2.61 2.55 12.43
CA HIS A 244 -2.07 3.43 11.40
C HIS A 244 -0.67 3.90 11.82
N LYS A 245 0.30 3.80 10.91
CA LYS A 245 1.70 4.14 11.15
C LYS A 245 2.25 4.89 9.93
N THR A 246 3.01 5.95 10.19
CA THR A 246 3.85 6.60 9.17
C THR A 246 5.18 5.87 9.12
N TRP A 247 5.51 5.28 7.98
CA TRP A 247 6.72 4.49 7.75
C TRP A 247 7.93 5.37 7.48
N ALA A 248 7.73 6.44 6.70
CA ALA A 248 8.77 7.40 6.39
C ALA A 248 8.17 8.80 6.21
N ARG A 249 8.96 9.82 6.53
CA ARG A 249 8.64 11.22 6.26
C ARG A 249 9.91 11.98 5.97
N THR A 250 9.93 12.70 4.85
CA THR A 250 11.01 13.61 4.47
C THR A 250 10.40 14.98 4.17
N ALA A 251 11.00 16.04 4.71
CA ALA A 251 10.60 17.40 4.39
C ALA A 251 11.85 18.24 4.11
N ALA A 252 11.82 19.02 3.03
CA ALA A 252 12.90 19.94 2.70
C ALA A 252 12.37 21.14 1.93
N GLU A 253 13.13 22.22 1.97
CA GLU A 253 12.88 23.37 1.11
C GLU A 253 13.42 23.13 -0.30
N THR A 254 12.60 23.52 -1.27
CA THR A 254 12.89 23.48 -2.69
C THR A 254 12.78 24.90 -3.24
N ALA A 255 13.89 25.44 -3.74
CA ALA A 255 13.93 26.76 -4.33
C ALA A 255 13.36 26.74 -5.75
N LEU A 256 12.49 27.68 -6.04
CA LEU A 256 11.91 27.95 -7.35
C LEU A 256 12.69 29.07 -8.05
N TYR A 257 12.85 28.97 -9.36
CA TYR A 257 13.39 30.07 -10.17
C TYR A 257 12.73 30.12 -11.54
N LEU A 258 12.59 31.31 -12.11
CA LEU A 258 12.03 31.50 -13.44
C LEU A 258 13.01 31.00 -14.52
N ALA A 259 12.49 30.23 -15.47
CA ALA A 259 13.26 29.73 -16.61
C ALA A 259 13.88 30.89 -17.40
N GLY A 260 15.13 30.71 -17.84
CA GLY A 260 15.90 31.74 -18.54
C GLY A 260 16.53 32.81 -17.63
N ASP A 261 16.20 32.86 -16.34
CA ASP A 261 16.83 33.78 -15.39
C ASP A 261 18.05 33.15 -14.69
N ALA A 262 19.23 33.35 -15.29
CA ALA A 262 20.48 32.80 -14.77
C ALA A 262 20.82 33.29 -13.35
N ALA A 263 20.50 34.54 -13.02
CA ALA A 263 20.81 35.10 -11.70
C ALA A 263 19.86 34.54 -10.63
N ALA A 264 18.58 34.35 -10.95
CA ALA A 264 17.63 33.67 -10.06
C ALA A 264 18.01 32.21 -9.83
N ARG A 265 18.41 31.49 -10.90
CA ARG A 265 18.92 30.11 -10.77
C ARG A 265 20.12 30.01 -9.83
N GLN A 266 21.11 30.90 -9.95
CA GLN A 266 22.26 30.93 -9.05
C GLN A 266 21.88 31.30 -7.61
N ALA A 267 20.87 32.16 -7.41
CA ALA A 267 20.35 32.46 -6.08
C ALA A 267 19.66 31.24 -5.47
N ALA A 268 18.82 30.53 -6.23
CA ALA A 268 18.15 29.31 -5.80
C ALA A 268 19.14 28.20 -5.41
N GLN A 269 20.19 27.97 -6.21
CA GLN A 269 21.24 27.00 -5.89
C GLN A 269 21.98 27.33 -4.59
N ARG A 270 22.30 28.60 -4.36
CA ARG A 270 22.94 29.07 -3.12
C ARG A 270 22.01 29.01 -1.92
N TYR A 271 20.70 29.13 -2.13
CA TYR A 271 19.70 29.05 -1.08
C TYR A 271 19.65 27.64 -0.49
N VAL A 272 19.58 26.61 -1.34
CA VAL A 272 19.46 25.21 -0.89
C VAL A 272 20.77 24.50 -0.57
N SER A 273 21.91 25.12 -0.87
CA SER A 273 23.23 24.60 -0.48
C SER A 273 23.65 25.01 0.94
N ARG A 274 22.84 25.81 1.64
CA ARG A 274 23.06 26.20 3.04
C ARG A 274 22.50 25.14 3.97
#